data_AF-A0A7Y2X7Q8-F1
#
_entry.id   AF-A0A7Y2X7Q8-F1
#
_cell.length_a   1.000
_cell.length_b   1.000
_cell.length_c   1.000
_cell.angle_alpha   90.00
_cell.angle_beta   90.00
_cell.angle_gamma   90.00
#
_symmetry.space_group_name_H-M   'P 1'
#
loop_
_entity.id
_entity.type
_entity.pdbx_description
1 polymer ?
#
loop_
_entity_poly.entity_id
_entity_poly.type
_entity_poly.pdbx_seq_one_letter_code
_entity_poly.pdbx_strand_id
1 'polypeptide(L)'
;MKTRPLWPLLLLVLVPGWLFLFVAVTDQLQGEATQCAIKKFTDLHCPGCGGTRCAQRIVSGDWIAAMGFNAMLMTGLGVIMTVIVFTFVRMTLLGKNAPPLPQINACRIGLVIGAITLFTLLRNTPIYPFTLLAP
;
A
#
# COMPACT_ATOMS: atom_id res chain seq x y z
N MET A 1 -0.39 31.70 21.21
CA MET A 1 -0.44 31.25 19.80
C MET A 1 -0.42 29.72 19.78
N LYS A 2 -1.52 29.06 19.39
CA LYS A 2 -1.59 27.60 19.35
C LYS A 2 -0.82 27.15 18.11
N THR A 3 0.38 26.60 18.29
CA THR A 3 1.25 26.17 17.19
C THR A 3 0.49 25.15 16.35
N ARG A 4 0.32 25.44 15.05
CA ARG A 4 -0.29 24.49 14.13
C ARG A 4 0.72 23.35 13.93
N PRO A 5 0.40 22.11 14.31
CA PRO A 5 1.33 20.99 14.14
C PRO A 5 1.65 20.79 12.66
N LEU A 6 2.93 20.93 12.28
CA LEU A 6 3.43 20.83 10.90
C LEU A 6 3.74 19.39 10.45
N TRP A 7 3.69 18.41 11.36
CA TRP A 7 3.96 17.00 11.03
C TRP A 7 3.08 16.40 9.92
N PRO A 8 1.83 16.84 9.64
CA PRO A 8 1.07 16.35 8.50
C PRO A 8 1.70 16.74 7.16
N LEU A 9 2.37 17.91 7.09
CA LEU A 9 3.14 18.32 5.90
C LEU A 9 4.38 17.44 5.72
N LEU A 10 5.03 17.06 6.82
CA LEU A 10 6.13 16.11 6.77
C LEU A 10 5.67 14.77 6.20
N LEU A 11 4.50 14.24 6.59
CA LEU A 11 3.98 12.99 6.03
C LEU A 11 3.66 13.07 4.53
N LEU A 12 3.11 14.19 4.06
CA LEU A 12 2.83 14.41 2.64
C LEU A 12 4.09 14.41 1.77
N VAL A 13 5.26 14.72 2.33
CA VAL A 13 6.54 14.75 1.61
C VAL A 13 7.34 13.46 1.82
N LEU A 14 7.39 12.95 3.05
CA LEU A 14 8.19 11.79 3.42
C LEU A 14 7.65 10.49 2.81
N VAL A 15 6.32 10.32 2.73
CA VAL A 15 5.72 9.09 2.18
C VAL A 15 6.02 8.95 0.68
N PRO A 16 5.78 9.96 -0.18
CA PRO A 16 6.18 9.89 -1.59
C PRO A 16 7.70 9.82 -1.78
N GLY A 17 8.47 10.57 -0.97
CA GLY A 17 9.93 10.55 -1.05
C GLY A 17 10.52 9.18 -0.71
N TRP A 18 10.01 8.51 0.33
CA TRP A 18 10.40 7.15 0.67
C TRP A 18 10.02 6.15 -0.42
N LEU A 19 8.82 6.26 -0.99
CA LEU A 19 8.37 5.40 -2.09
C LEU A 19 9.26 5.57 -3.33
N PHE A 20 9.62 6.80 -3.68
CA PHE A 20 10.53 7.11 -4.79
C PHE A 20 11.92 6.52 -4.56
N LEU A 21 12.50 6.72 -3.36
CA LEU A 21 13.80 6.15 -3.01
C LEU A 21 13.77 4.61 -3.00
N PHE A 22 12.72 4.01 -2.46
CA PHE A 22 12.51 2.56 -2.49
C PHE A 22 12.52 2.04 -3.93
N VAL A 23 11.74 2.67 -4.82
CA VAL A 23 11.70 2.28 -6.24
C VAL A 23 13.07 2.47 -6.90
N ALA A 24 13.70 3.63 -6.76
CA ALA A 24 15.01 3.91 -7.36
C ALA A 24 16.08 2.90 -6.93
N VAL A 25 16.11 2.53 -5.65
CA VAL A 25 17.02 1.51 -5.12
C VAL A 25 16.68 0.13 -5.68
N THR A 26 15.40 -0.26 -5.70
CA THR A 26 14.99 -1.57 -6.24
C THR A 26 15.20 -1.69 -7.75
N ASP A 27 15.11 -0.58 -8.47
CA ASP A 27 15.37 -0.52 -9.91
C ASP A 27 16.85 -0.74 -10.22
N GLN A 28 17.73 -0.21 -9.36
CA GLN A 28 19.17 -0.41 -9.47
C GLN A 28 19.60 -1.84 -9.10
N LEU A 29 18.76 -2.59 -8.38
CA LEU A 29 19.01 -3.98 -7.94
C LEU A 29 18.44 -5.03 -8.91
N GLN A 30 18.05 -4.65 -10.14
CA GLN A 30 17.41 -5.52 -11.15
C GLN A 30 18.25 -6.73 -11.64
N GLY A 31 19.45 -6.97 -11.13
CA GLY A 31 20.23 -8.19 -11.43
C GLY A 31 19.60 -9.44 -10.81
N GLU A 32 18.92 -10.25 -11.62
CA GLU A 32 18.41 -11.62 -11.39
C GLU A 32 17.55 -11.92 -10.13
N ALA A 33 17.37 -10.98 -9.19
CA ALA A 33 16.74 -11.17 -7.90
C ALA A 33 15.21 -10.97 -7.88
N THR A 34 14.52 -11.02 -9.02
CA THR A 34 13.13 -10.51 -9.17
C THR A 34 12.03 -11.58 -9.14
N GLN A 35 12.37 -12.84 -8.85
CA GLN A 35 11.35 -13.87 -8.64
C GLN A 35 11.01 -13.98 -7.15
N CYS A 36 9.74 -13.75 -6.81
CA CYS A 36 9.20 -13.91 -5.45
C CYS A 36 9.59 -15.32 -4.95
N ALA A 37 10.50 -15.44 -3.97
CA ALA A 37 11.01 -16.76 -3.52
C ALA A 37 9.87 -17.70 -3.12
N ILE A 38 8.82 -17.16 -2.50
CA ILE A 38 7.60 -17.89 -2.15
C ILE A 38 6.94 -18.48 -3.40
N LYS A 39 6.75 -17.69 -4.46
CA LYS A 39 6.20 -18.19 -5.73
C LYS A 39 7.12 -19.26 -6.35
N LYS A 40 8.44 -19.06 -6.31
CA LYS A 40 9.41 -20.01 -6.86
C LYS A 40 9.35 -21.38 -6.17
N PHE A 41 9.15 -21.43 -4.85
CA PHE A 41 9.15 -22.67 -4.08
C PHE A 41 7.77 -23.30 -3.88
N THR A 42 6.70 -22.50 -3.86
CA THR A 42 5.35 -22.98 -3.51
C THR A 42 4.34 -22.83 -4.64
N ASP A 43 4.71 -22.16 -5.73
CA ASP A 43 3.79 -21.72 -6.78
C ASP A 43 2.61 -20.86 -6.31
N LEU A 44 2.62 -20.39 -5.06
CA LEU A 44 1.59 -19.52 -4.49
C LEU A 44 1.95 -18.04 -4.66
N HIS A 45 0.94 -17.25 -5.03
CA HIS A 45 1.03 -15.80 -5.01
C HIS A 45 0.74 -15.30 -3.58
N CYS A 46 1.79 -14.90 -2.85
CA CYS A 46 1.63 -14.31 -1.53
C CYS A 46 1.03 -12.88 -1.63
N PRO A 47 0.51 -12.31 -0.52
CA PRO A 47 -0.13 -10.98 -0.56
C PRO A 47 0.84 -9.87 -0.99
N GLY A 48 2.15 -10.07 -0.80
CA GLY A 48 3.20 -9.14 -1.21
C GLY A 48 3.74 -9.34 -2.64
N CYS A 49 3.50 -10.50 -3.30
CA CYS A 49 4.05 -10.71 -4.65
C CYS A 49 3.48 -9.66 -5.61
N GLY A 50 4.33 -9.13 -6.49
CA GLY A 50 3.97 -8.02 -7.39
C GLY A 50 4.05 -6.62 -6.76
N GLY A 51 4.36 -6.49 -5.46
CA GLY A 51 4.47 -5.20 -4.77
C GLY A 51 5.52 -4.26 -5.38
N THR A 52 6.71 -4.77 -5.72
CA THR A 52 7.76 -3.96 -6.36
C THR A 52 7.35 -3.47 -7.74
N ARG A 53 6.73 -4.33 -8.56
CA ARG A 53 6.20 -3.96 -9.89
C ARG A 53 5.07 -2.94 -9.78
N CYS A 54 4.19 -3.10 -8.79
CA CYS A 54 3.14 -2.14 -8.46
C CYS A 54 3.75 -0.77 -8.11
N ALA A 55 4.75 -0.73 -7.23
CA ALA A 55 5.44 0.51 -6.85
C ALA A 55 6.14 1.19 -8.03
N GLN A 56 6.81 0.43 -8.91
CA GLN A 56 7.39 0.94 -10.15
C GLN A 56 6.33 1.61 -11.03
N ARG A 57 5.18 0.97 -11.25
CA ARG A 57 4.08 1.55 -12.05
C ARG A 57 3.46 2.78 -11.41
N ILE A 58 3.34 2.82 -10.08
CA ILE A 58 2.90 4.01 -9.34
C ILE A 58 3.84 5.19 -9.61
N VAL A 59 5.17 4.98 -9.53
CA VAL A 59 6.16 6.04 -9.78
C VAL A 59 6.16 6.47 -11.25
N SER A 60 5.91 5.55 -12.18
CA SER A 60 5.74 5.89 -13.61
C SER A 60 4.41 6.56 -13.95
N GLY A 61 3.46 6.66 -13.00
CA GLY A 61 2.13 7.25 -13.21
C GLY A 61 1.10 6.31 -13.86
N ASP A 62 1.43 5.03 -14.03
CA ASP A 62 0.53 4.02 -14.62
C ASP A 62 -0.25 3.30 -13.52
N TRP A 63 -1.28 3.98 -13.02
CA TRP A 63 -2.11 3.50 -11.91
C TRP A 63 -2.97 2.28 -12.27
N ILE A 64 -3.34 2.13 -13.54
CA ILE A 64 -4.15 0.99 -14.01
C ILE A 64 -3.31 -0.28 -13.99
N ALA A 65 -2.10 -0.25 -14.54
CA ALA A 65 -1.20 -1.39 -14.46
C ALA A 65 -0.77 -1.69 -13.01
N ALA A 66 -0.61 -0.66 -12.17
CA ALA A 66 -0.30 -0.85 -10.76
C ALA A 66 -1.35 -1.70 -10.02
N MET A 67 -2.65 -1.48 -10.29
CA MET A 67 -3.73 -2.29 -9.72
C MET A 67 -3.64 -3.76 -10.15
N GLY A 68 -3.29 -4.02 -11.41
CA GLY A 68 -3.08 -5.37 -11.92
C GLY A 68 -1.93 -6.10 -11.22
N PHE A 69 -0.88 -5.39 -10.81
CA PHE A 69 0.24 -6.01 -10.08
C PHE A 69 -0.06 -6.29 -8.61
N ASN A 70 -0.76 -5.39 -7.91
CA ASN A 70 -1.16 -5.62 -6.52
C ASN A 70 -2.32 -4.70 -6.08
N ALA A 71 -3.56 -5.17 -6.26
CA ALA A 71 -4.76 -4.45 -5.85
C ALA A 71 -4.84 -4.20 -4.31
N MET A 72 -4.30 -5.09 -3.49
CA MET A 72 -4.28 -4.92 -2.03
C MET A 72 -3.36 -3.77 -1.61
N LEU A 73 -2.17 -3.69 -2.20
CA LEU A 73 -1.25 -2.58 -1.95
C LEU A 73 -1.87 -1.25 -2.39
N MET A 74 -2.50 -1.23 -3.57
CA MET A 74 -3.12 -0.03 -4.12
C MET A 74 -4.29 0.47 -3.27
N THR A 75 -5.16 -0.44 -2.81
CA THR A 75 -6.27 -0.10 -1.91
C THR A 75 -5.77 0.38 -0.54
N GLY A 76 -4.78 -0.30 0.05
CA GLY A 76 -4.15 0.13 1.30
C GLY A 76 -3.52 1.51 1.20
N LEU A 77 -2.81 1.78 0.09
CA LEU A 77 -2.22 3.09 -0.18
C LEU A 77 -3.31 4.18 -0.30
N GLY A 78 -4.41 3.90 -1.00
CA GLY A 78 -5.54 4.83 -1.12
C GLY A 78 -6.17 5.19 0.23
N VAL A 79 -6.34 4.20 1.12
CA VAL A 79 -6.84 4.42 2.49
C VAL A 79 -5.88 5.31 3.29
N ILE A 80 -4.57 5.00 3.28
CA ILE A 80 -3.55 5.79 4.00
C ILE A 80 -3.53 7.22 3.49
N MET A 81 -3.52 7.42 2.16
CA MET A 81 -3.52 8.75 1.56
C MET A 81 -4.78 9.54 1.91
N THR A 82 -5.94 8.89 1.93
CA THR A 82 -7.20 9.53 2.34
C THR A 82 -7.16 9.97 3.79
N VAL A 83 -6.64 9.13 4.71
CA VAL A 83 -6.47 9.48 6.12
C VAL A 83 -5.52 10.66 6.30
N ILE A 84 -4.39 10.69 5.57
CA ILE A 84 -3.41 11.78 5.61
C ILE A 84 -4.06 13.08 5.13
N VAL A 85 -4.71 13.07 3.95
CA VAL A 85 -5.35 14.25 3.36
C VAL A 85 -6.50 14.74 4.25
N PHE A 86 -7.35 13.85 4.74
CA PHE A 86 -8.45 14.21 5.65
C PHE A 86 -7.92 14.84 6.94
N THR A 87 -6.90 14.24 7.54
CA THR A 87 -6.26 14.76 8.76
C THR A 87 -5.64 16.13 8.51
N PHE A 88 -4.96 16.29 7.37
CA PHE A 88 -4.40 17.56 6.94
C PHE A 88 -5.48 18.63 6.83
N VAL A 89 -6.51 18.41 6.01
CA VAL A 89 -7.64 19.34 5.81
C VAL A 89 -8.29 19.71 7.14
N ARG A 90 -8.53 18.72 8.00
CA ARG A 90 -9.14 18.92 9.31
C ARG A 90 -8.29 19.82 10.22
N MET A 91 -6.97 19.66 10.20
CA MET A 91 -6.07 20.38 11.09
C MET A 91 -5.69 21.76 10.56
N THR A 92 -5.45 21.88 9.25
CA THR A 92 -4.95 23.12 8.65
C THR A 92 -6.07 24.04 8.17
N LEU A 93 -7.07 23.49 7.49
CA LEU A 93 -8.18 24.26 6.90
C LEU A 93 -9.32 24.47 7.88
N LEU A 94 -9.69 23.42 8.64
CA LEU A 94 -10.82 23.48 9.59
C LEU A 94 -10.39 23.89 11.02
N GLY A 95 -9.08 23.97 11.31
CA GLY A 95 -8.56 24.33 12.63
C GLY A 95 -8.92 23.36 13.77
N LYS A 96 -9.37 22.13 13.43
CA LYS A 96 -9.76 21.11 14.40
C LYS A 96 -8.54 20.29 14.81
N ASN A 97 -8.59 19.66 15.99
CA ASN A 97 -7.54 18.73 16.40
C ASN A 97 -7.50 17.49 15.49
N ALA A 98 -6.34 16.83 15.46
CA ALA A 98 -6.16 15.54 14.80
C ALA A 98 -7.25 14.55 15.23
N PRO A 99 -7.74 13.68 14.33
CA PRO A 99 -8.60 12.59 14.73
C PRO A 99 -7.85 11.69 15.74
N PRO A 100 -8.56 11.12 16.73
CA PRO A 100 -7.94 10.16 17.63
C PRO A 100 -7.40 8.98 16.82
N LEU A 101 -6.23 8.48 17.19
CA LEU A 101 -5.68 7.28 16.58
C LEU A 101 -6.65 6.12 16.78
N PRO A 102 -6.86 5.27 15.75
CA PRO A 102 -7.68 4.09 15.92
C PRO A 102 -7.06 3.19 17.00
N GLN A 103 -7.82 2.91 18.05
CA GLN A 103 -7.43 1.92 19.06
C GLN A 103 -7.15 0.57 18.40
N ILE A 104 -6.00 -0.03 18.71
CA ILE A 104 -5.65 -1.36 18.26
C ILE A 104 -6.33 -2.34 19.22
N ASN A 105 -7.31 -3.08 18.73
CA ASN A 105 -7.96 -4.15 19.49
C ASN A 105 -7.89 -5.46 18.70
N ALA A 106 -8.09 -6.59 19.39
CA ALA A 106 -8.02 -7.92 18.78
C ALA A 106 -8.97 -8.07 17.59
N CYS A 107 -10.14 -7.44 17.63
CA CYS A 107 -11.11 -7.45 16.53
C CYS A 107 -10.57 -6.78 15.26
N ARG A 108 -9.95 -5.60 15.38
CA ARG A 108 -9.35 -4.88 14.24
C ARG A 108 -8.13 -5.61 13.68
N ILE A 109 -7.29 -6.17 14.55
CA ILE A 109 -6.17 -7.01 14.12
C ILE A 109 -6.72 -8.23 13.35
N GLY A 110 -7.72 -8.91 13.90
CA GLY A 110 -8.39 -10.04 13.26
C GLY A 110 -9.00 -9.69 11.91
N LEU A 111 -9.57 -8.49 11.76
CA LEU A 111 -10.11 -8.00 10.49
C LEU A 111 -9.00 -7.82 9.45
N VAL A 112 -7.87 -7.19 9.82
CA VAL A 112 -6.74 -6.99 8.91
C VAL A 112 -6.14 -8.34 8.50
N ILE A 113 -5.92 -9.24 9.46
CA ILE A 113 -5.43 -10.60 9.16
C ILE A 113 -6.41 -11.34 8.26
N GLY A 114 -7.71 -11.30 8.59
CA GLY A 114 -8.75 -11.92 7.79
C GLY A 114 -8.80 -11.37 6.36
N ALA A 115 -8.63 -10.06 6.17
CA ALA A 115 -8.56 -9.44 4.85
C ALA A 115 -7.32 -9.90 4.06
N ILE A 116 -6.15 -9.98 4.71
CA ILE A 116 -4.91 -10.51 4.10
C ILE A 116 -5.10 -11.97 3.68
N THR A 117 -5.66 -12.80 4.56
CA THR A 117 -5.93 -14.21 4.28
C THR A 117 -6.92 -14.36 3.14
N LEU A 118 -8.05 -13.65 3.19
CA LEU A 118 -9.07 -13.68 2.14
C LEU A 118 -8.50 -13.24 0.79
N PHE A 119 -7.75 -12.14 0.76
CA PHE A 119 -7.07 -11.68 -0.46
C PHE A 119 -6.13 -12.74 -1.02
N THR A 120 -5.35 -13.39 -0.15
CA THR A 120 -4.43 -14.45 -0.55
C THR A 120 -5.18 -15.64 -1.13
N LEU A 121 -6.28 -16.06 -0.51
CA LEU A 121 -7.13 -17.15 -1.03
C LEU A 121 -7.70 -16.79 -2.40
N LEU A 122 -8.38 -15.64 -2.52
CA LEU A 122 -8.97 -15.20 -3.79
C LEU A 122 -7.91 -15.10 -4.89
N ARG A 123 -6.75 -14.53 -4.61
CA ARG A 123 -5.65 -14.38 -5.58
C ARG A 123 -5.11 -15.70 -6.12
N ASN A 124 -5.24 -16.79 -5.36
CA ASN A 124 -4.79 -18.12 -5.78
C ASN A 124 -5.94 -18.99 -6.33
N THR A 125 -7.16 -18.45 -6.45
CA THR A 125 -8.28 -19.18 -7.07
C THR A 125 -8.28 -19.02 -8.60
N PRO A 126 -8.32 -20.12 -9.39
CA PRO A 126 -8.30 -20.07 -10.85
C PRO A 126 -9.71 -19.86 -11.45
N ILE A 127 -10.49 -18.93 -10.88
CA ILE A 127 -11.87 -18.65 -11.31
C ILE A 127 -11.95 -17.17 -11.67
N TYR A 128 -12.54 -16.83 -12.82
CA TYR A 128 -12.80 -15.43 -13.19
C TYR A 128 -13.85 -14.81 -12.24
N PRO A 129 -13.68 -13.58 -11.71
CA PRO A 129 -12.66 -12.59 -12.05
C PRO A 129 -11.38 -12.64 -11.20
N PHE A 130 -11.23 -13.62 -10.31
CA PHE A 130 -10.11 -13.68 -9.37
C PHE A 130 -8.75 -13.94 -10.01
N THR A 131 -8.75 -14.49 -11.23
CA THR A 131 -7.56 -14.59 -12.08
C THR A 131 -6.91 -13.23 -12.36
N LEU A 132 -7.66 -12.12 -12.30
CA LEU A 132 -7.13 -10.76 -12.46
C LEU A 132 -6.27 -10.28 -11.29
N LEU A 133 -6.35 -10.93 -10.13
CA LEU A 133 -5.54 -10.57 -8.97
C LEU A 133 -4.12 -11.12 -9.07
N ALA A 134 -3.89 -12.18 -9.85
CA ALA A 134 -2.58 -12.76 -10.08
C ALA A 134 -1.88 -12.07 -11.29
N PRO A 135 -0.64 -11.59 -11.14
CA PRO A 135 0.11 -10.93 -12.20
C PRO A 135 0.88 -11.92 -13.09
#